data_AF-A0A519ZAM6-F1
#
_entry.id   AF-A0A519ZAM6-F1
#
_cell.length_a   1.000
_cell.length_b   1.000
_cell.length_c   1.000
_cell.angle_alpha   90.00
_cell.angle_beta   90.00
_cell.angle_gamma   90.00
#
_symmetry.space_group_name_H-M   'P 1'
#
loop_
_entity.id
_entity.type
_entity.pdbx_description
1 polymer ?
#
loop_
_entity_poly.entity_id
_entity_poly.type
_entity_poly.pdbx_seq_one_letter_code
_entity_poly.pdbx_strand_id
1 'polypeptide(L)'
;MSTVRSILSKLLRSAGLVPASTYDAQQKELNDWRKLMWKPGHYYSPYHDLNGLGDNPQANKDELQSIDLNETAQLALLEELSGYYNSIEFPVTKQENRRYYFHNDYFSYSDGIFLHSLMRYLKPKRILEIGSGYSSAMMLDTNEHYLNNEVKLSFVEPYPEERLLKLIRPADNSTVLKQFIQQVVVE
;
A
#
# COMPACT_ATOMS: atom_id res chain seq x y z
N MET A 1 -41.13 23.94 18.30
CA MET A 1 -41.17 22.47 18.11
C MET A 1 -39.78 21.84 17.86
N SER A 2 -38.81 22.49 17.18
CA SER A 2 -37.43 21.95 17.06
C SER A 2 -36.68 21.88 18.39
N THR A 3 -37.05 22.73 19.35
CA THR A 3 -36.43 22.85 20.66
C THR A 3 -36.51 21.54 21.45
N VAL A 4 -37.64 20.81 21.37
CA VAL A 4 -37.84 19.56 22.14
C VAL A 4 -37.04 18.39 21.55
N ARG A 5 -36.95 18.28 20.20
CA ARG A 5 -36.09 17.26 19.52
C ARG A 5 -34.60 17.50 19.73
N SER A 6 -34.18 18.76 19.79
CA SER A 6 -32.79 19.15 20.09
C SER A 6 -32.40 18.80 21.53
N ILE A 7 -33.33 18.94 22.47
CA ILE A 7 -33.10 18.61 23.88
C ILE A 7 -33.03 17.09 24.07
N LEU A 8 -33.92 16.32 23.44
CA LEU A 8 -33.91 14.85 23.53
C LEU A 8 -32.62 14.24 22.94
N SER A 9 -32.11 14.78 21.82
CA SER A 9 -30.85 14.32 21.21
C SER A 9 -29.60 14.71 22.01
N LYS A 10 -29.62 15.83 22.73
CA LYS A 10 -28.55 16.22 23.66
C LYS A 10 -28.53 15.35 24.91
N LEU A 11 -29.69 15.00 25.45
CA LEU A 11 -29.82 14.11 26.60
C LEU A 11 -29.36 12.67 26.29
N LEU A 12 -29.69 12.16 25.09
CA LEU A 12 -29.21 10.86 24.61
C LEU A 12 -27.68 10.85 24.35
N ARG A 13 -27.09 11.98 23.95
CA ARG A 13 -25.61 12.17 23.81
C ARG A 13 -24.88 12.23 25.15
N SER A 14 -25.43 12.94 26.14
CA SER A 14 -24.82 13.03 27.48
C SER A 14 -24.92 11.74 28.29
N ALA A 15 -25.87 10.87 27.94
CA ALA A 15 -26.06 9.57 28.58
C ALA A 15 -25.20 8.45 27.98
N GLY A 16 -24.43 8.70 26.90
CA GLY A 16 -23.45 7.74 26.35
C GLY A 16 -24.04 6.49 25.69
N LEU A 17 -25.33 6.50 25.29
CA LEU A 17 -26.03 5.28 24.88
C LEU A 17 -25.97 4.92 23.37
N VAL A 18 -25.75 5.85 22.40
CA VAL A 18 -25.56 5.59 20.93
C VAL A 18 -24.87 6.80 20.19
N PRO A 19 -24.03 6.60 19.13
CA PRO A 19 -23.04 7.56 18.57
C PRO A 19 -23.46 8.30 17.28
N ALA A 20 -22.70 9.32 16.83
CA ALA A 20 -23.03 10.15 15.65
C ALA A 20 -21.87 10.56 14.71
N SER A 21 -20.59 10.40 15.08
CA SER A 21 -19.48 11.04 14.33
C SER A 21 -18.81 10.17 13.26
N THR A 22 -19.03 8.85 13.26
CA THR A 22 -18.33 7.90 12.38
C THR A 22 -19.14 7.50 11.13
N TYR A 23 -20.48 7.48 11.24
CA TYR A 23 -21.39 6.99 10.19
C TYR A 23 -21.60 8.00 9.04
N ASP A 24 -21.63 9.30 9.35
CA ASP A 24 -21.78 10.35 8.35
C ASP A 24 -20.47 10.62 7.56
N ALA A 25 -19.31 10.31 8.15
CA ALA A 25 -18.00 10.46 7.51
C ALA A 25 -17.75 9.41 6.41
N GLN A 26 -18.16 8.15 6.63
CA GLN A 26 -18.05 7.05 5.66
C GLN A 26 -19.07 7.17 4.50
N GLN A 27 -20.26 7.72 4.76
CA GLN A 27 -21.26 8.00 3.71
C GLN A 27 -20.83 9.09 2.71
N LYS A 28 -19.93 9.99 3.12
CA LYS A 28 -19.35 11.01 2.24
C LYS A 28 -18.25 10.44 1.35
N GLU A 29 -17.39 9.60 1.91
CA GLU A 29 -16.33 8.88 1.19
C GLU A 29 -16.89 7.99 0.07
N LEU A 30 -18.00 7.29 0.33
CA LEU A 30 -18.74 6.45 -0.63
C LEU A 30 -19.35 7.20 -1.82
N ASN A 31 -19.53 8.51 -1.72
CA ASN A 31 -20.10 9.33 -2.79
C ASN A 31 -19.02 9.93 -3.71
N ASP A 32 -17.78 10.07 -3.25
CA ASP A 32 -16.68 10.67 -4.01
C ASP A 32 -15.96 9.65 -4.91
N TRP A 33 -15.97 8.37 -4.54
CA TRP A 33 -15.63 7.28 -5.46
C TRP A 33 -16.62 7.20 -6.65
N ARG A 34 -17.84 7.77 -6.58
CA ARG A 34 -18.81 7.73 -7.70
C ARG A 34 -18.46 8.63 -8.91
N LYS A 35 -17.28 9.27 -8.96
CA LYS A 35 -16.79 10.05 -10.13
C LYS A 35 -15.64 9.39 -10.91
N LEU A 36 -15.31 8.14 -10.62
CA LEU A 36 -14.20 7.36 -11.18
C LEU A 36 -13.87 7.59 -12.67
N MET A 37 -12.56 7.60 -12.97
CA MET A 37 -12.02 7.62 -14.34
C MET A 37 -12.45 6.41 -15.18
N TRP A 38 -12.78 5.30 -14.52
CA TRP A 38 -13.14 4.03 -15.14
C TRP A 38 -14.55 3.62 -14.70
N LYS A 39 -15.43 3.45 -15.68
CA LYS A 39 -16.82 3.02 -15.44
C LYS A 39 -16.84 1.71 -14.63
N PRO A 40 -17.83 1.51 -13.75
CA PRO A 40 -18.07 0.20 -13.12
C PRO A 40 -18.03 -0.93 -14.15
N GLY A 41 -17.31 -2.02 -13.84
CA GLY A 41 -17.05 -3.14 -14.75
C GLY A 41 -15.75 -3.05 -15.57
N HIS A 42 -15.09 -1.89 -15.60
CA HIS A 42 -13.73 -1.79 -16.13
C HIS A 42 -12.73 -2.41 -15.14
N TYR A 43 -11.64 -3.03 -15.61
CA TYR A 43 -10.69 -3.76 -14.75
C TYR A 43 -9.97 -2.89 -13.70
N TYR A 44 -9.88 -1.58 -13.91
CA TYR A 44 -9.40 -0.59 -12.94
C TYR A 44 -10.53 0.04 -12.10
N SER A 45 -11.78 -0.37 -12.30
CA SER A 45 -12.90 0.09 -11.48
C SER A 45 -13.04 -0.83 -10.27
N PRO A 46 -13.07 -0.28 -9.05
CA PRO A 46 -13.38 -1.06 -7.84
C PRO A 46 -14.84 -1.52 -7.84
N TYR A 47 -15.69 -0.91 -8.66
CA TYR A 47 -17.11 -1.23 -8.76
C TYR A 47 -17.36 -2.20 -9.89
N HIS A 48 -18.14 -3.23 -9.59
CA HIS A 48 -18.59 -4.20 -10.58
C HIS A 48 -19.71 -3.59 -11.44
N ASP A 49 -19.84 -4.04 -12.69
CA ASP A 49 -21.03 -3.72 -13.49
C ASP A 49 -22.25 -4.44 -12.89
N LEU A 50 -23.18 -3.65 -12.36
CA LEU A 50 -24.36 -4.17 -11.69
C LEU A 50 -25.36 -4.83 -12.66
N ASN A 51 -25.26 -4.57 -13.97
CA ASN A 51 -26.17 -5.16 -14.96
C ASN A 51 -25.90 -6.66 -15.20
N GLY A 52 -24.72 -7.17 -14.83
CA GLY A 52 -24.34 -8.58 -14.94
C GLY A 52 -24.53 -9.39 -13.65
N LEU A 53 -24.88 -8.72 -12.55
CA LEU A 53 -25.15 -9.35 -11.26
C LEU A 53 -26.67 -9.58 -11.18
N GLY A 54 -27.13 -10.83 -11.19
CA GLY A 54 -28.55 -11.15 -10.93
C GLY A 54 -28.99 -10.72 -9.52
N ASP A 55 -30.20 -11.09 -9.09
CA ASP A 55 -30.78 -10.79 -7.77
C ASP A 55 -30.03 -11.48 -6.60
N ASN A 56 -28.76 -11.14 -6.38
CA ASN A 56 -27.97 -11.65 -5.26
C ASN A 56 -27.57 -10.51 -4.32
N PRO A 57 -28.47 -10.12 -3.38
CA PRO A 57 -28.29 -8.97 -2.50
C PRO A 57 -27.39 -9.29 -1.28
N GLN A 58 -26.25 -9.97 -1.49
CA GLN A 58 -25.28 -10.24 -0.42
C GLN A 58 -23.95 -9.54 -0.69
N ALA A 59 -23.98 -8.21 -0.72
CA ALA A 59 -22.76 -7.38 -0.70
C ALA A 59 -22.55 -6.72 0.68
N ASN A 60 -23.03 -7.36 1.76
CA ASN A 60 -22.67 -6.94 3.10
C ASN A 60 -22.51 -8.14 4.02
N LYS A 61 -21.26 -8.54 4.20
CA LYS A 61 -20.81 -9.16 5.43
C LYS A 61 -19.52 -8.43 5.77
N ASP A 62 -19.58 -7.60 6.82
CA ASP A 62 -18.40 -7.06 7.49
C ASP A 62 -17.42 -8.17 7.95
N GLU A 63 -17.82 -9.44 7.82
CA GLU A 63 -16.99 -10.63 8.00
C GLU A 63 -16.63 -11.30 6.66
N LEU A 64 -15.33 -11.32 6.36
CA LEU A 64 -14.76 -12.16 5.31
C LEU A 64 -14.66 -13.61 5.83
N GLN A 65 -15.72 -14.42 5.62
CA GLN A 65 -15.87 -15.75 6.24
C GLN A 65 -14.72 -16.76 5.98
N SER A 66 -13.85 -16.50 4.99
CA SER A 66 -12.71 -17.35 4.65
C SER A 66 -11.36 -16.66 4.79
N ILE A 67 -11.33 -15.43 5.29
CA ILE A 67 -10.12 -14.63 5.45
C ILE A 67 -10.05 -14.19 6.91
N ASP A 68 -9.12 -14.78 7.65
CA ASP A 68 -8.70 -14.21 8.92
C ASP A 68 -7.88 -12.95 8.62
N LEU A 69 -8.45 -11.78 8.88
CA LEU A 69 -7.75 -10.51 8.74
C LEU A 69 -6.62 -10.37 9.76
N ASN A 70 -6.69 -11.05 10.91
CA ASN A 70 -5.68 -10.97 11.96
C ASN A 70 -5.31 -9.51 12.33
N GLU A 71 -6.32 -8.66 12.50
CA GLU A 71 -6.16 -7.21 12.72
C GLU A 71 -5.25 -6.89 13.91
N THR A 72 -5.37 -7.67 15.00
CA THR A 72 -4.53 -7.49 16.18
C THR A 72 -3.04 -7.63 15.85
N ALA A 73 -2.66 -8.62 15.03
CA ALA A 73 -1.26 -8.77 14.61
C ALA A 73 -0.82 -7.68 13.63
N GLN A 74 -1.73 -7.21 12.76
CA GLN A 74 -1.43 -6.09 11.85
C GLN A 74 -1.13 -4.81 12.63
N LEU A 75 -1.95 -4.49 13.64
CA LEU A 75 -1.75 -3.31 14.50
C LEU A 75 -0.48 -3.43 15.34
N ALA A 76 -0.18 -4.61 15.90
CA ALA A 76 1.06 -4.85 16.62
C ALA A 76 2.27 -4.69 15.70
N LEU A 77 2.21 -5.23 14.47
CA LEU A 77 3.27 -5.02 13.48
C LEU A 77 3.43 -3.55 13.12
N LEU A 78 2.33 -2.80 12.96
CA LEU A 78 2.40 -1.37 12.67
C LEU A 78 3.13 -0.60 13.79
N GLU A 79 2.91 -0.95 15.05
CA GLU A 79 3.62 -0.36 16.18
C GLU A 79 5.14 -0.63 16.11
N GLU A 80 5.53 -1.87 15.82
CA GLU A 80 6.95 -2.22 15.59
C GLU A 80 7.56 -1.43 14.42
N LEU A 81 6.84 -1.35 13.29
CA LEU A 81 7.31 -0.64 12.09
C LEU A 81 7.43 0.87 12.33
N SER A 82 6.60 1.45 13.19
CA SER A 82 6.63 2.88 13.51
C SER A 82 7.98 3.33 14.07
N GLY A 83 8.71 2.43 14.73
CA GLY A 83 10.05 2.69 15.27
C GLY A 83 11.09 3.08 14.21
N TYR A 84 10.88 2.69 12.94
CA TYR A 84 11.78 3.04 11.84
C TYR A 84 11.46 4.41 11.21
N TYR A 85 10.25 4.93 11.39
CA TYR A 85 9.76 6.12 10.70
C TYR A 85 10.65 7.35 10.91
N ASN A 86 11.07 7.60 12.15
CA ASN A 86 11.89 8.77 12.50
C ASN A 86 13.32 8.72 11.94
N SER A 87 13.77 7.56 11.48
CA SER A 87 15.11 7.38 10.89
C SER A 87 15.10 7.39 9.36
N ILE A 88 13.96 7.72 8.74
CA ILE A 88 13.85 7.79 7.29
C ILE A 88 14.50 9.08 6.78
N GLU A 89 15.49 8.90 5.90
CA GLU A 89 16.25 10.00 5.28
C GLU A 89 16.00 10.12 3.76
N PHE A 90 14.89 9.56 3.26
CA PHE A 90 14.58 9.67 1.84
C PHE A 90 14.22 11.12 1.48
N PRO A 91 14.84 11.68 0.43
CA PRO A 91 14.54 13.04 0.03
C PRO A 91 13.14 13.12 -0.59
N VAL A 92 12.52 14.30 -0.50
CA VAL A 92 11.21 14.51 -1.13
C VAL A 92 11.32 14.47 -2.65
N THR A 93 12.38 15.05 -3.21
CA THR A 93 12.65 15.08 -4.65
C THR A 93 13.94 14.33 -4.98
N LYS A 94 14.16 14.05 -6.27
CA LYS A 94 15.34 13.31 -6.73
C LYS A 94 16.65 14.01 -6.33
N GLN A 95 17.58 13.24 -5.78
CA GLN A 95 18.94 13.68 -5.45
C GLN A 95 19.96 12.69 -6.03
N GLU A 96 21.21 13.14 -6.27
CA GLU A 96 22.23 12.29 -6.90
C GLU A 96 22.66 11.10 -6.04
N ASN A 97 22.66 11.26 -4.71
CA ASN A 97 23.11 10.26 -3.75
C ASN A 97 22.04 9.25 -3.33
N ARG A 98 20.79 9.39 -3.80
CA ARG A 98 19.66 8.50 -3.46
C ARG A 98 18.89 8.11 -4.71
N ARG A 99 18.65 6.80 -4.89
CA ARG A 99 17.87 6.27 -6.02
C ARG A 99 16.39 6.56 -5.79
N TYR A 100 15.92 6.36 -4.56
CA TYR A 100 14.54 6.60 -4.15
C TYR A 100 14.34 8.01 -3.61
N TYR A 101 13.17 8.57 -3.88
CA TYR A 101 12.69 9.83 -3.35
C TYR A 101 11.16 9.81 -3.28
N PHE A 102 10.55 10.53 -2.34
CA PHE A 102 9.11 10.41 -2.08
C PHE A 102 8.25 10.81 -3.28
N HIS A 103 8.49 11.97 -3.87
CA HIS A 103 7.66 12.54 -4.93
C HIS A 103 8.00 11.95 -6.30
N ASN A 104 8.00 10.63 -6.41
CA ASN A 104 8.05 9.90 -7.67
C ASN A 104 6.63 9.45 -8.06
N ASP A 105 6.37 9.31 -9.37
CA ASP A 105 5.02 9.07 -9.90
C ASP A 105 4.51 7.63 -9.72
N TYR A 106 5.31 6.72 -9.13
CA TYR A 106 5.06 5.27 -9.23
C TYR A 106 4.95 4.54 -7.89
N PHE A 107 5.79 4.87 -6.90
CA PHE A 107 5.87 4.17 -5.61
C PHE A 107 6.25 5.17 -4.53
N SER A 108 5.26 5.85 -3.95
CA SER A 108 5.46 7.09 -3.20
C SER A 108 5.16 6.91 -1.71
N TYR A 109 5.54 7.91 -0.90
CA TYR A 109 5.22 8.05 0.54
C TYR A 109 5.01 6.74 1.30
N SER A 110 3.76 6.41 1.63
CA SER A 110 3.39 5.27 2.46
C SER A 110 3.98 3.97 1.94
N ASP A 111 3.93 3.71 0.63
CA ASP A 111 4.39 2.45 0.05
C ASP A 111 5.89 2.25 0.29
N GLY A 112 6.67 3.32 0.06
CA GLY A 112 8.10 3.34 0.35
C GLY A 112 8.40 3.19 1.84
N ILE A 113 7.66 3.91 2.69
CA ILE A 113 7.85 3.90 4.15
C ILE A 113 7.62 2.48 4.70
N PHE A 114 6.54 1.82 4.29
CA PHE A 114 6.23 0.47 4.72
C PHE A 114 7.26 -0.53 4.23
N LEU A 115 7.64 -0.48 2.94
CA LEU A 115 8.63 -1.39 2.39
C LEU A 115 9.99 -1.24 3.08
N HIS A 116 10.46 -0.01 3.27
CA HIS A 116 11.68 0.30 4.02
C HIS A 116 11.64 -0.30 5.44
N SER A 117 10.54 -0.04 6.16
CA SER A 117 10.38 -0.47 7.54
C SER A 117 10.32 -2.00 7.64
N LEU A 118 9.59 -2.66 6.73
CA LEU A 118 9.49 -4.12 6.66
C LEU A 118 10.84 -4.76 6.38
N MET A 119 11.63 -4.20 5.46
CA MET A 119 12.99 -4.71 5.21
C MET A 119 13.88 -4.63 6.45
N ARG A 120 13.78 -3.55 7.23
CA ARG A 120 14.60 -3.37 8.44
C ARG A 120 14.11 -4.20 9.63
N TYR A 121 12.82 -4.43 9.70
CA TYR A 121 12.20 -5.32 10.68
C TYR A 121 12.57 -6.79 10.40
N LEU A 122 12.28 -7.28 9.19
CA LEU A 122 12.48 -8.68 8.81
C LEU A 122 13.93 -9.05 8.55
N LYS A 123 14.75 -8.10 8.08
CA LYS A 123 16.13 -8.32 7.62
C LYS A 123 16.26 -9.53 6.69
N PRO A 124 15.46 -9.58 5.60
CA PRO A 124 15.42 -10.76 4.75
C PRO A 124 16.77 -11.00 4.09
N LYS A 125 17.14 -12.26 3.86
CA LYS A 125 18.38 -12.56 3.12
C LYS A 125 18.22 -12.44 1.61
N ARG A 126 16.98 -12.56 1.11
CA ARG A 126 16.66 -12.52 -0.32
C ARG A 126 15.30 -11.88 -0.54
N ILE A 127 15.16 -11.10 -1.60
CA ILE A 127 13.88 -10.59 -2.08
C ILE A 127 13.82 -10.81 -3.60
N LEU A 128 12.71 -11.39 -4.06
CA LEU A 128 12.34 -11.47 -5.46
C LEU A 128 11.18 -10.49 -5.70
N GLU A 129 11.32 -9.61 -6.67
CA GLU A 129 10.30 -8.67 -7.10
C GLU A 129 9.90 -8.94 -8.55
N ILE A 130 8.59 -8.87 -8.81
CA ILE A 130 7.99 -9.06 -10.13
C ILE A 130 7.31 -7.75 -10.52
N GLY A 131 7.81 -7.12 -11.59
CA GLY A 131 7.48 -5.74 -11.92
C GLY A 131 8.31 -4.77 -11.06
N SER A 132 9.17 -4.00 -11.71
CA SER A 132 10.24 -3.29 -11.00
C SER A 132 10.35 -1.80 -11.39
N GLY A 133 11.07 -1.04 -10.57
CA GLY A 133 11.19 0.40 -10.72
C GLY A 133 11.53 1.13 -9.42
N TYR A 134 10.61 1.98 -8.95
CA TYR A 134 10.85 2.81 -7.76
C TYR A 134 10.75 2.03 -6.44
N SER A 135 9.98 0.95 -6.38
CA SER A 135 10.06 -0.03 -5.30
C SER A 135 11.45 -0.71 -5.25
N SER A 136 12.04 -1.02 -6.40
CA SER A 136 13.42 -1.54 -6.50
C SER A 136 14.43 -0.51 -5.99
N ALA A 137 14.30 0.77 -6.37
CA ALA A 137 15.13 1.85 -5.86
C ALA A 137 15.04 1.99 -4.33
N MET A 138 13.83 1.88 -3.77
CA MET A 138 13.61 1.86 -2.32
C MET A 138 14.36 0.71 -1.65
N MET A 139 14.24 -0.51 -2.20
CA MET A 139 14.91 -1.68 -1.65
C MET A 139 16.43 -1.56 -1.73
N LEU A 140 16.96 -1.05 -2.84
CA LEU A 140 18.40 -0.85 -3.04
C LEU A 140 18.96 0.19 -2.05
N ASP A 141 18.32 1.34 -1.91
CA ASP A 141 18.75 2.37 -0.95
C ASP A 141 18.60 1.87 0.51
N THR A 142 17.54 1.14 0.82
CA THR A 142 17.39 0.54 2.16
C THR A 142 18.48 -0.48 2.45
N ASN A 143 18.79 -1.33 1.47
CA ASN A 143 19.80 -2.36 1.61
C ASN A 143 21.21 -1.76 1.78
N GLU A 144 21.56 -0.78 0.95
CA GLU A 144 22.86 -0.11 0.96
C GLU A 144 23.11 0.62 2.28
N HIS A 145 22.11 1.38 2.76
CA HIS A 145 22.32 2.31 3.86
C HIS A 145 21.98 1.73 5.24
N TYR A 146 21.15 0.69 5.31
CA TYR A 146 20.62 0.19 6.58
C TYR A 146 20.84 -1.30 6.82
N LEU A 147 21.18 -2.07 5.77
CA LEU A 147 21.33 -3.53 5.85
C LEU A 147 22.70 -4.03 5.32
N ASN A 148 23.67 -3.13 5.20
CA ASN A 148 25.05 -3.44 4.78
C ASN A 148 25.15 -4.20 3.46
N ASN A 149 24.21 -3.99 2.54
CA ASN A 149 24.09 -4.74 1.28
C ASN A 149 23.95 -6.27 1.45
N GLU A 150 23.49 -6.76 2.60
CA GLU A 150 23.33 -8.20 2.88
C GLU A 150 22.12 -8.83 2.17
N VAL A 151 21.14 -8.03 1.76
CA VAL A 151 19.95 -8.55 1.05
C VAL A 151 20.30 -8.79 -0.42
N LYS A 152 20.11 -10.01 -0.89
CA LYS A 152 20.21 -10.32 -2.33
C LYS A 152 18.88 -9.99 -3.02
N LEU A 153 18.91 -9.06 -3.96
CA LEU A 153 17.73 -8.61 -4.71
C LEU A 153 17.65 -9.31 -6.08
N SER A 154 16.45 -9.65 -6.53
CA SER A 154 16.22 -10.18 -7.86
C SER A 154 14.98 -9.56 -8.46
N PHE A 155 15.09 -9.01 -9.66
CA PHE A 155 14.07 -8.23 -10.33
C PHE A 155 13.63 -8.94 -11.61
N VAL A 156 12.35 -9.28 -11.74
CA VAL A 156 11.77 -9.83 -12.98
C VAL A 156 11.01 -8.71 -13.66
N GLU A 157 11.56 -8.19 -14.75
CA GLU A 157 11.03 -7.04 -15.47
C GLU A 157 11.29 -7.20 -16.98
N PRO A 158 10.25 -7.46 -17.81
CA PRO A 158 10.43 -7.64 -19.24
C PRO A 158 10.92 -6.38 -19.98
N TYR A 159 10.68 -5.18 -19.43
CA TYR A 159 11.00 -3.90 -20.08
C TYR A 159 11.78 -2.95 -19.15
N PRO A 160 13.00 -3.31 -18.70
CA PRO A 160 13.69 -2.61 -17.63
C PRO A 160 14.35 -1.30 -18.11
N GLU A 161 14.47 -1.08 -19.42
CA GLU A 161 15.27 -0.01 -20.02
C GLU A 161 14.83 1.38 -19.58
N GLU A 162 13.52 1.62 -19.53
CA GLU A 162 13.01 2.98 -19.33
C GLU A 162 13.06 3.43 -17.87
N ARG A 163 13.20 2.50 -16.93
CA ARG A 163 13.11 2.78 -15.50
C ARG A 163 14.14 2.03 -14.69
N LEU A 164 14.01 0.70 -14.56
CA LEU A 164 14.82 -0.09 -13.65
C LEU A 164 16.32 0.09 -13.95
N LEU A 165 16.76 -0.07 -15.20
CA LEU A 165 18.17 0.04 -15.56
C LEU A 165 18.78 1.43 -15.27
N LYS A 166 17.95 2.47 -15.14
CA LYS A 166 18.39 3.83 -14.78
C LYS A 166 18.54 4.04 -13.27
N LEU A 167 18.07 3.08 -12.46
CA LEU A 167 18.06 3.13 -10.99
C LEU A 167 19.10 2.20 -10.34
N ILE A 168 19.48 1.11 -11.02
CA ILE A 168 20.49 0.15 -10.55
C ILE A 168 21.91 0.56 -10.96
N ARG A 169 22.87 0.16 -10.14
CA ARG A 169 24.31 0.33 -10.37
C ARG A 169 24.97 -1.06 -10.51
N PRO A 170 26.07 -1.19 -11.28
CA PRO A 170 26.75 -2.48 -11.47
C PRO A 170 27.25 -3.13 -10.17
N ALA A 171 27.49 -2.35 -9.11
CA ALA A 171 27.96 -2.85 -7.82
C ALA A 171 26.84 -3.34 -6.88
N ASP A 172 25.57 -3.15 -7.26
CA ASP A 172 24.45 -3.54 -6.42
C ASP A 172 24.36 -5.07 -6.30
N ASN A 173 24.07 -5.58 -5.11
CA ASN A 173 23.82 -7.02 -4.86
C ASN A 173 22.43 -7.43 -5.40
N SER A 174 22.27 -7.32 -6.72
CA SER A 174 21.01 -7.51 -7.42
C SER A 174 21.19 -8.27 -8.73
N THR A 175 20.09 -8.85 -9.23
CA THR A 175 20.05 -9.52 -10.53
C THR A 175 18.79 -9.11 -11.26
N VAL A 176 18.90 -8.79 -12.55
CA VAL A 176 17.75 -8.45 -13.41
C VAL A 176 17.49 -9.59 -14.39
N LEU A 177 16.28 -10.12 -14.34
CA LEU A 177 15.75 -11.09 -15.28
C LEU A 177 14.83 -10.36 -16.26
N LYS A 178 15.37 -10.04 -17.44
CA LYS A 178 14.63 -9.38 -18.52
C LYS A 178 13.74 -10.38 -19.27
N GLN A 179 12.66 -10.80 -18.62
CA GLN A 179 11.70 -11.75 -19.17
C GLN A 179 10.34 -11.63 -18.47
N PHE A 180 9.31 -12.18 -19.10
CA PHE A 180 8.00 -12.31 -18.47
C PHE A 180 8.06 -13.34 -17.33
N ILE A 181 7.31 -13.11 -16.25
CA ILE A 181 7.29 -14.02 -15.09
C ILE A 181 6.90 -15.45 -15.47
N GLN A 182 6.03 -15.63 -16.46
CA GLN A 182 5.59 -16.93 -16.97
C GLN A 182 6.74 -17.74 -17.61
N GLN A 183 7.87 -17.10 -17.90
CA GLN A 183 9.06 -17.73 -18.49
C GLN A 183 10.18 -17.93 -17.47
N VAL A 184 10.00 -17.45 -16.23
CA VAL A 184 10.96 -17.67 -15.15
C VAL A 184 10.83 -19.11 -14.68
N VAL A 185 11.90 -19.89 -14.85
CA VAL A 185 11.97 -21.25 -14.33
C VAL A 185 12.15 -21.17 -12.81
N VAL A 186 11.25 -21.79 -12.08
CA VAL A 186 11.39 -22.01 -10.63
C VAL A 186 12.00 -23.39 -10.47
N GLU A 187 13.25 -23.45 -10.00
CA GLU A 187 13.91 -24.68 -9.57
C GLU A 187 13.55 -25.02 -8.12
#